data_AF-A0A6L5XBL3-F1
#
_entry.id   AF-A0A6L5XBL3-F1
#
_cell.length_a   1.000
_cell.length_b   1.000
_cell.length_c   1.000
_cell.angle_alpha   90.00
_cell.angle_beta   90.00
_cell.angle_gamma   90.00
#
_symmetry.space_group_name_H-M   'P 1'
#
loop_
_entity.id
_entity.type
_entity.pdbx_description
1 polymer ?
#
loop_
_entity_poly.entity_id
_entity_poly.type
_entity_poly.pdbx_seq_one_letter_code
_entity_poly.pdbx_strand_id
1 'polypeptide(L)'
;MQHLCHRGHQEVRPPQGHVAGREAHRALQPMGRQRLRPRAMIVDFHTHRHAPATVGLVSIESVDPRQFDPQPGCFYSVGLHPWHTLEPHVEASLQLLARLAAHPQVVAIGETGLDPNRGAALDEQQRIMQRHIAIAEQAGKPLVLHMVRTSQLLLKAMKQSRPSVPWVLHGFRSRPTVAQPLVDAGFYFSIGPRFNAQSLQLIPPARLLIETDDSPVPIAQVAALVAQATGLTAAQVAGIATRNALALLRL
;
A
#
# COMPACT_ATOMS: atom_id res chain seq x y z
N MET A 1 -15.58 42.14 62.84
CA MET A 1 -16.51 41.82 61.74
C MET A 1 -16.42 40.31 61.52
N GLN A 2 -17.06 39.44 62.32
CA GLN A 2 -18.51 39.21 62.51
C GLN A 2 -19.28 39.06 61.19
N HIS A 3 -19.75 37.83 60.94
CA HIS A 3 -21.11 37.39 60.56
C HIS A 3 -20.99 35.90 60.18
N LEU A 4 -21.18 34.91 61.08
CA LEU A 4 -22.41 34.37 61.66
C LEU A 4 -23.72 34.56 60.86
N CYS A 5 -24.27 33.43 60.41
CA CYS A 5 -25.70 33.07 60.42
C CYS A 5 -25.80 31.53 60.30
N HIS A 6 -26.13 30.71 61.31
CA HIS A 6 -27.46 30.39 61.89
C HIS A 6 -28.51 30.01 60.82
N ARG A 7 -29.33 28.95 60.89
CA ARG A 7 -29.78 27.96 61.89
C ARG A 7 -30.59 26.88 61.14
N GLY A 8 -30.79 25.70 61.74
CA GLY A 8 -31.97 24.87 61.44
C GLY A 8 -31.83 23.36 61.67
N HIS A 9 -32.00 22.91 62.93
CA HIS A 9 -32.33 21.51 63.26
C HIS A 9 -33.85 21.29 63.16
N GLN A 10 -34.28 20.14 62.62
CA GLN A 10 -35.49 19.43 63.06
C GLN A 10 -35.24 17.91 62.98
N GLU A 11 -35.37 17.24 64.13
CA GLU A 11 -35.54 15.78 64.25
C GLU A 11 -37.03 15.45 64.20
N VAL A 12 -37.44 14.36 63.51
CA VAL A 12 -38.56 13.46 63.89
C VAL A 12 -38.36 12.07 63.23
N ARG A 13 -38.44 10.97 64.02
CA ARG A 13 -38.55 9.54 63.59
C ARG A 13 -40.04 9.09 63.58
N PRO A 14 -40.38 7.82 63.30
CA PRO A 14 -40.48 7.06 62.04
C PRO A 14 -41.97 6.69 61.73
N PRO A 15 -42.25 5.80 60.76
CA PRO A 15 -43.02 4.62 61.17
C PRO A 15 -42.57 3.29 60.53
N GLN A 16 -42.93 2.21 61.24
CA GLN A 16 -42.72 0.80 60.91
C GLN A 16 -43.70 0.31 59.83
N GLY A 17 -43.33 -0.70 59.03
CA GLY A 17 -44.31 -1.37 58.16
C GLY A 17 -43.76 -2.43 57.18
N HIS A 18 -43.61 -3.65 57.70
CA HIS A 18 -43.89 -4.96 57.09
C HIS A 18 -43.51 -5.34 55.62
N VAL A 19 -42.64 -6.36 55.55
CA VAL A 19 -42.80 -7.70 54.89
C VAL A 19 -42.76 -7.85 53.35
N ALA A 20 -41.72 -8.60 52.96
CA ALA A 20 -41.58 -9.62 51.90
C ALA A 20 -41.73 -9.27 50.41
N GLY A 21 -40.60 -9.43 49.71
CA GLY A 21 -40.55 -9.78 48.29
C GLY A 21 -39.18 -10.38 47.97
N ARG A 22 -39.11 -11.71 47.86
CA ARG A 22 -37.93 -12.40 47.31
C ARG A 22 -37.88 -12.11 45.81
N GLU A 23 -36.92 -11.32 45.36
CA GLU A 23 -36.54 -11.29 43.94
C GLU A 23 -35.16 -11.88 43.75
N ALA A 24 -35.12 -12.89 42.87
CA ALA A 24 -33.94 -13.65 42.54
C ALA A 24 -32.86 -12.73 41.94
N HIS A 25 -31.66 -12.77 42.50
CA HIS A 25 -30.46 -12.27 41.84
C HIS A 25 -30.25 -13.03 40.53
N ARG A 26 -30.74 -12.45 39.42
CA ARG A 26 -30.37 -12.89 38.09
C ARG A 26 -28.96 -12.38 37.83
N ALA A 27 -27.98 -13.28 37.95
CA ALA A 27 -26.60 -13.01 37.57
C ALA A 27 -26.57 -12.44 36.15
N LEU A 28 -26.06 -11.22 36.00
CA LEU A 28 -25.74 -10.62 34.71
C LEU A 28 -24.76 -11.56 34.03
N GLN A 29 -25.17 -12.13 32.88
CA GLN A 29 -24.27 -12.89 32.02
C GLN A 29 -23.09 -11.97 31.66
N PRO A 30 -21.82 -12.44 31.76
CA PRO A 30 -20.71 -11.63 31.32
C PRO A 30 -20.87 -11.44 29.82
N MET A 31 -21.17 -10.20 29.42
CA MET A 31 -21.13 -9.81 28.01
C MET A 31 -19.76 -10.23 27.48
N GLY A 32 -19.79 -11.13 26.50
CA GLY A 32 -18.59 -11.70 25.94
C GLY A 32 -17.60 -10.59 25.63
N ARG A 33 -16.36 -10.76 26.10
CA ARG A 33 -15.23 -10.05 25.52
C ARG A 33 -15.25 -10.40 24.04
N GLN A 34 -15.87 -9.56 23.21
CA GLN A 34 -15.60 -9.56 21.79
C GLN A 34 -14.10 -9.40 21.70
N ARG A 35 -13.40 -10.51 21.42
CA ARG A 35 -12.01 -10.47 21.00
C ARG A 35 -12.02 -9.47 19.85
N LEU A 36 -11.42 -8.30 20.08
CA LEU A 36 -11.12 -7.35 19.03
C LEU A 36 -10.38 -8.18 17.97
N ARG A 37 -11.04 -8.43 16.84
CA ARG A 37 -10.37 -9.06 15.71
C ARG A 37 -9.16 -8.16 15.43
N PRO A 38 -7.94 -8.70 15.28
CA PRO A 38 -6.83 -7.90 14.80
C PRO A 38 -7.32 -7.17 13.56
N ARG A 39 -7.21 -5.84 13.52
CA ARG A 39 -7.50 -5.10 12.28
C ARG A 39 -6.72 -5.81 11.18
N ALA A 40 -7.43 -6.33 10.17
CA ALA A 40 -6.79 -7.09 9.11
C ALA A 40 -5.70 -6.21 8.49
N MET A 41 -4.48 -6.74 8.41
CA MET A 41 -3.35 -6.08 7.77
C MET A 41 -3.69 -5.84 6.28
N ILE A 42 -3.46 -4.63 5.79
CA ILE A 42 -3.63 -4.22 4.39
C ILE A 42 -2.32 -3.60 3.90
N VAL A 43 -1.65 -4.25 2.96
CA VAL A 43 -0.43 -3.67 2.36
C VAL A 43 -0.83 -2.59 1.34
N ASP A 44 -0.22 -1.41 1.45
CA ASP A 44 -0.31 -0.33 0.47
C ASP A 44 0.94 -0.40 -0.41
N PHE A 45 0.78 -1.03 -1.57
CA PHE A 45 1.92 -1.48 -2.36
C PHE A 45 2.79 -0.32 -2.88
N HIS A 46 2.25 0.89 -3.02
CA HIS A 46 3.01 2.04 -3.52
C HIS A 46 2.43 3.34 -2.95
N THR A 47 3.28 4.14 -2.33
CA THR A 47 2.91 5.50 -1.93
C THR A 47 4.12 6.41 -1.93
N HIS A 48 3.90 7.70 -2.16
CA HIS A 48 4.92 8.74 -1.99
C HIS A 48 4.72 9.54 -0.68
N ARG A 49 3.78 9.13 0.16
CA ARG A 49 3.53 9.77 1.46
C ARG A 49 4.17 8.96 2.56
N HIS A 50 4.88 9.63 3.46
CA HIS A 50 5.33 9.00 4.70
C HIS A 50 4.12 8.51 5.50
N ALA A 51 3.97 7.20 5.58
CA ALA A 51 2.98 6.59 6.43
C ALA A 51 3.66 6.16 7.73
N PRO A 52 3.26 6.68 8.91
CA PRO A 52 3.75 6.11 10.16
C PRO A 52 3.38 4.62 10.17
N ALA A 53 4.29 3.78 10.64
CA ALA A 53 4.13 2.32 10.77
C ALA A 53 2.89 2.00 11.62
N THR A 54 1.72 2.08 11.00
CA THR A 54 0.45 1.75 11.61
C THR A 54 0.28 0.26 11.38
N VAL A 55 0.13 -0.48 12.47
CA VAL A 55 -0.07 -1.94 12.45
C VAL A 55 -1.13 -2.27 11.40
N GLY A 56 -0.68 -2.87 10.29
CA GLY A 56 -1.55 -3.19 9.17
C GLY A 56 -1.36 -2.36 7.91
N LEU A 57 -0.31 -1.55 7.77
CA LEU A 57 0.07 -0.83 6.54
C LEU A 57 1.58 -0.99 6.30
N VAL A 58 1.96 -1.74 5.27
CA VAL A 58 3.31 -1.66 4.70
C VAL A 58 3.20 -0.72 3.52
N SER A 59 3.69 0.49 3.66
CA SER A 59 3.84 1.45 2.57
C SER A 59 5.20 1.23 1.96
N ILE A 60 5.24 0.97 0.66
CA ILE A 60 6.50 0.97 -0.09
C ILE A 60 6.73 2.39 -0.56
N GLU A 61 7.55 3.13 0.18
CA GLU A 61 7.92 4.48 -0.20
C GLU A 61 8.86 4.42 -1.41
N SER A 62 8.41 4.94 -2.55
CA SER A 62 9.26 5.09 -3.74
C SER A 62 10.09 6.36 -3.61
N VAL A 63 11.40 6.18 -3.40
CA VAL A 63 12.34 7.29 -3.14
C VAL A 63 13.51 7.32 -4.12
N ASP A 64 13.97 8.53 -4.44
CA ASP A 64 15.24 8.73 -5.13
C ASP A 64 16.38 8.15 -4.27
N PRO A 65 17.35 7.41 -4.85
CA PRO A 65 18.44 6.81 -4.10
C PRO A 65 19.19 7.80 -3.18
N ARG A 66 19.29 9.08 -3.58
CA ARG A 66 19.98 10.12 -2.81
C ARG A 66 19.17 10.64 -1.62
N GLN A 67 17.87 10.33 -1.58
CA GLN A 67 16.93 10.74 -0.53
C GLN A 67 16.57 9.57 0.40
N PHE A 68 17.20 8.40 0.22
CA PHE A 68 16.93 7.23 1.06
C PHE A 68 17.39 7.47 2.51
N ASP A 69 16.41 7.64 3.40
CA ASP A 69 16.60 7.82 4.85
C ASP A 69 15.68 6.83 5.61
N PRO A 70 16.14 5.58 5.84
CA PRO A 70 15.28 4.51 6.31
C PRO A 70 14.82 4.72 7.75
N GLN A 71 13.52 4.69 7.96
CA GLN A 71 12.89 4.77 9.29
C GLN A 71 12.63 3.36 9.84
N PRO A 72 12.84 3.10 11.16
CA PRO A 72 12.57 1.78 11.75
C PRO A 72 11.15 1.28 11.47
N GLY A 73 11.03 0.06 10.95
CA GLY A 73 9.74 -0.59 10.67
C GLY A 73 9.11 -0.22 9.32
N CYS A 74 9.76 0.60 8.50
CA CYS A 74 9.31 0.93 7.14
C CYS A 74 10.01 0.05 6.08
N PHE A 75 9.37 -0.10 4.92
CA PHE A 75 9.93 -0.78 3.75
C PHE A 75 9.87 0.15 2.54
N TYR A 76 10.81 -0.01 1.61
CA TYR A 76 11.06 0.94 0.54
C TYR A 76 11.20 0.27 -0.81
N SER A 77 10.76 0.97 -1.86
CA SER A 77 11.20 0.73 -3.22
C SER A 77 12.14 1.87 -3.55
N VAL A 78 13.34 1.57 -4.04
CA VAL A 78 14.31 2.62 -4.37
C VAL A 78 14.59 2.59 -5.86
N GLY A 79 14.53 3.74 -6.52
CA GLY A 79 14.68 3.84 -7.96
C GLY A 79 14.71 5.27 -8.47
N LEU A 80 15.11 5.42 -9.73
CA LEU A 80 15.13 6.71 -10.41
C LEU A 80 13.90 6.83 -11.31
N HIS A 81 12.95 7.66 -10.88
CA HIS A 81 11.71 7.94 -11.60
C HIS A 81 12.01 8.49 -13.01
N PRO A 82 11.25 8.14 -14.07
CA PRO A 82 11.49 8.62 -15.43
C PRO A 82 11.57 10.16 -15.53
N TRP A 83 10.87 10.88 -14.66
CA TRP A 83 10.87 12.35 -14.65
C TRP A 83 12.21 12.95 -14.21
N HIS A 84 13.04 12.22 -13.46
CA HIS A 84 14.32 12.71 -12.91
C HIS A 84 15.52 12.27 -13.76
N THR A 85 15.27 11.75 -14.96
CA THR A 85 16.31 11.20 -15.85
C THR A 85 17.13 12.25 -16.60
N LEU A 86 16.78 13.54 -16.48
CA LEU A 86 17.56 14.66 -17.02
C LEU A 86 18.61 15.21 -16.06
N GLU A 87 18.65 14.71 -14.83
CA GLU A 87 19.53 15.26 -13.80
C GLU A 87 21.01 14.91 -14.07
N PRO A 88 21.96 15.80 -13.71
CA PRO A 88 23.38 15.60 -14.01
C PRO A 88 24.03 14.40 -13.27
N HIS A 89 23.32 13.79 -12.31
CA HIS A 89 23.86 12.75 -11.43
C HIS A 89 23.27 11.36 -11.66
N VAL A 90 22.62 11.10 -12.80
CA VAL A 90 21.98 9.80 -13.12
C VAL A 90 22.91 8.60 -12.85
N GLU A 91 24.15 8.62 -13.34
CA GLU A 91 25.07 7.48 -13.16
C GLU A 91 25.47 7.28 -11.69
N ALA A 92 25.69 8.37 -10.94
CA ALA A 92 25.97 8.28 -9.51
C ALA A 92 24.76 7.72 -8.75
N SER A 93 23.54 8.13 -9.10
CA SER A 93 22.30 7.60 -8.53
C SER A 93 22.11 6.12 -8.82
N LEU A 94 22.44 5.65 -10.04
CA LEU A 94 22.40 4.22 -10.39
C LEU A 94 23.42 3.38 -9.61
N GLN A 95 24.63 3.90 -9.39
CA GLN A 95 25.64 3.25 -8.56
C GLN A 95 25.24 3.20 -7.09
N LEU A 96 24.57 4.24 -6.60
CA LEU A 96 24.02 4.27 -5.25
C LEU A 96 22.87 3.27 -5.11
N LEU A 97 21.95 3.25 -6.07
CA LEU A 97 20.84 2.29 -6.13
C LEU A 97 21.34 0.84 -6.04
N ALA A 98 22.36 0.48 -6.82
CA ALA A 98 22.93 -0.87 -6.78
C ALA A 98 23.45 -1.26 -5.39
N ARG A 99 23.98 -0.31 -4.61
CA ARG A 99 24.39 -0.52 -3.22
C ARG A 99 23.19 -0.61 -2.27
N LEU A 100 22.22 0.29 -2.40
CA LEU A 100 21.01 0.31 -1.59
C LEU A 100 20.12 -0.91 -1.83
N ALA A 101 20.19 -1.53 -3.00
CA ALA A 101 19.49 -2.76 -3.32
C ALA A 101 19.82 -3.92 -2.36
N ALA A 102 20.91 -3.87 -1.59
CA ALA A 102 21.22 -4.87 -0.56
C ALA A 102 20.63 -4.53 0.82
N HIS A 103 20.12 -3.32 1.04
CA HIS A 103 19.61 -2.89 2.34
C HIS A 103 18.35 -3.69 2.73
N PRO A 104 18.20 -4.14 3.99
CA PRO A 104 17.10 -5.01 4.42
C PRO A 104 15.72 -4.35 4.31
N GLN A 105 15.66 -3.03 4.43
CA GLN A 105 14.40 -2.27 4.28
C GLN A 105 14.06 -1.92 2.82
N VAL A 106 14.97 -2.13 1.87
CA VAL A 106 14.67 -1.95 0.45
C VAL A 106 14.12 -3.28 -0.07
N VAL A 107 12.84 -3.36 -0.35
CA VAL A 107 12.15 -4.63 -0.70
C VAL A 107 11.84 -4.75 -2.19
N ALA A 108 11.93 -3.63 -2.92
CA ALA A 108 11.72 -3.56 -4.36
C ALA A 108 12.68 -2.56 -5.01
N ILE A 109 12.87 -2.67 -6.32
CA ILE A 109 13.62 -1.71 -7.12
C ILE A 109 12.62 -0.91 -7.96
N GLY A 110 12.80 0.41 -7.99
CA GLY A 110 11.86 1.35 -8.59
C GLY A 110 11.41 2.41 -7.58
N GLU A 111 10.65 3.40 -7.97
CA GLU A 111 10.02 3.52 -9.27
C GLU A 111 11.02 3.90 -10.38
N THR A 112 10.94 3.17 -11.48
CA THR A 112 11.60 3.49 -12.76
C THR A 112 10.57 3.29 -13.86
N GLY A 113 10.83 3.72 -15.08
CA GLY A 113 9.92 3.38 -16.18
C GLY A 113 10.02 4.34 -17.34
N LEU A 114 8.89 4.54 -18.04
CA LEU A 114 8.84 5.28 -19.28
C LEU A 114 7.65 6.26 -19.30
N ASP A 115 7.95 7.55 -19.41
CA ASP A 115 6.99 8.63 -19.64
C ASP A 115 7.45 9.54 -20.79
N PRO A 116 6.77 9.52 -21.95
CA PRO A 116 7.13 10.37 -23.08
C PRO A 116 6.85 11.86 -22.84
N ASN A 117 6.12 12.21 -21.78
CA ASN A 117 5.71 13.60 -21.52
C ASN A 117 6.70 14.33 -20.60
N ARG A 118 7.62 13.63 -19.92
CA ARG A 118 8.51 14.20 -18.90
C ARG A 118 9.84 13.43 -18.81
N GLY A 119 10.89 14.10 -18.33
CA GLY A 119 12.22 13.52 -18.22
C GLY A 119 13.00 13.53 -19.53
N ALA A 120 13.99 12.65 -19.64
CA ALA A 120 14.86 12.52 -20.80
C ALA A 120 14.11 11.91 -21.99
N ALA A 121 14.75 11.85 -23.15
CA ALA A 121 14.21 11.14 -24.29
C ALA A 121 13.99 9.63 -23.97
N LEU A 122 13.01 9.00 -24.63
CA LEU A 122 12.59 7.62 -24.31
C LEU A 122 13.70 6.58 -24.47
N ASP A 123 14.67 6.81 -25.34
CA ASP A 123 15.87 5.98 -25.49
C ASP A 123 16.73 6.01 -24.22
N GLU A 124 16.94 7.19 -23.66
CA GLU A 124 17.67 7.35 -22.40
C GLU A 124 16.90 6.80 -21.20
N GLN A 125 15.58 7.03 -21.14
CA GLN A 125 14.73 6.40 -20.11
C GLN A 125 14.77 4.88 -20.20
N GLN A 126 14.77 4.30 -21.41
CA GLN A 126 14.94 2.86 -21.60
C GLN A 126 16.30 2.38 -21.13
N ARG A 127 17.39 3.10 -21.43
CA ARG A 127 18.74 2.77 -20.97
C ARG A 127 18.79 2.71 -19.44
N ILE A 128 18.22 3.71 -18.76
CA ILE A 128 18.13 3.79 -17.30
C ILE A 128 17.26 2.67 -16.74
N MET A 129 16.10 2.40 -17.34
CA MET A 129 15.22 1.30 -16.95
C MET A 129 15.94 -0.06 -17.07
N GLN A 130 16.74 -0.28 -18.12
CA GLN A 130 17.55 -1.51 -18.25
C GLN A 130 18.58 -1.67 -17.13
N ARG A 131 19.14 -0.58 -16.60
CA ARG A 131 20.03 -0.64 -15.42
C ARG A 131 19.24 -1.05 -14.17
N HIS A 132 18.02 -0.57 -14.00
CA HIS A 132 17.15 -1.00 -12.89
C HIS A 132 16.74 -2.47 -13.02
N ILE A 133 16.43 -2.94 -14.22
CA ILE A 133 16.14 -4.36 -14.49
C ILE A 133 17.34 -5.21 -14.05
N ALA A 134 18.55 -4.86 -14.45
CA ALA A 134 19.76 -5.58 -14.05
C ALA A 134 19.96 -5.60 -12.51
N ILE A 135 19.73 -4.47 -11.84
CA ILE A 135 19.83 -4.37 -10.36
C ILE A 135 18.76 -5.23 -9.69
N ALA A 136 17.52 -5.20 -10.18
CA ALA A 136 16.41 -5.99 -9.65
C ALA A 136 16.68 -7.49 -9.77
N GLU A 137 17.16 -7.94 -10.93
CA GLU A 137 17.58 -9.33 -11.15
C GLU A 137 18.72 -9.74 -10.21
N GLN A 138 19.77 -8.91 -10.09
CA GLN A 138 20.91 -9.19 -9.21
C GLN A 138 20.50 -9.26 -7.74
N ALA A 139 19.60 -8.38 -7.29
CA ALA A 139 19.08 -8.39 -5.92
C ALA A 139 18.00 -9.46 -5.68
N GLY A 140 17.50 -10.10 -6.74
CA GLY A 140 16.35 -10.99 -6.69
C GLY A 140 15.09 -10.29 -6.14
N LYS A 141 14.92 -9.00 -6.43
CA LYS A 141 13.83 -8.14 -5.94
C LYS A 141 12.90 -7.74 -7.09
N PRO A 142 11.60 -7.58 -6.83
CA PRO A 142 10.64 -7.13 -7.84
C PRO A 142 10.98 -5.73 -8.37
N LEU A 143 10.55 -5.46 -9.60
CA LEU A 143 10.68 -4.16 -10.26
C LEU A 143 9.35 -3.42 -10.29
N VAL A 144 9.31 -2.18 -9.76
CA VAL A 144 8.14 -1.29 -9.78
C VAL A 144 8.26 -0.30 -10.94
N LEU A 145 7.26 -0.30 -11.82
CA LEU A 145 7.28 0.37 -13.11
C LEU A 145 6.24 1.49 -13.21
N HIS A 146 6.73 2.67 -13.59
CA HIS A 146 5.96 3.76 -14.16
C HIS A 146 5.70 3.53 -15.65
N MET A 147 4.47 3.71 -16.12
CA MET A 147 4.16 3.57 -17.54
C MET A 147 3.12 4.59 -18.01
N VAL A 148 3.52 5.45 -18.95
CA VAL A 148 2.59 6.36 -19.65
C VAL A 148 2.67 6.12 -21.15
N ARG A 149 1.63 5.50 -21.72
CA ARG A 149 1.48 5.25 -23.18
C ARG A 149 2.65 4.47 -23.82
N THR A 150 3.37 3.68 -23.03
CA THR A 150 4.63 3.00 -23.43
C THR A 150 4.54 1.47 -23.29
N SER A 151 3.33 0.91 -23.23
CA SER A 151 3.10 -0.53 -23.01
C SER A 151 3.82 -1.41 -24.04
N GLN A 152 3.88 -1.02 -25.31
CA GLN A 152 4.60 -1.77 -26.34
C GLN A 152 6.11 -1.86 -26.07
N LEU A 153 6.71 -0.79 -25.53
CA LEU A 153 8.12 -0.79 -25.15
C LEU A 153 8.36 -1.69 -23.94
N LEU A 154 7.46 -1.69 -22.95
CA LEU A 154 7.54 -2.58 -21.80
C LEU A 154 7.37 -4.05 -22.19
N LEU A 155 6.42 -4.37 -23.07
CA LEU A 155 6.23 -5.73 -23.59
C LEU A 155 7.46 -6.23 -24.35
N LYS A 156 8.08 -5.35 -25.15
CA LYS A 156 9.34 -5.64 -25.84
C LYS A 156 10.46 -5.91 -24.83
N ALA A 157 10.59 -5.05 -23.82
CA ALA A 157 11.60 -5.20 -22.77
C ALA A 157 11.41 -6.53 -22.00
N MET A 158 10.19 -6.83 -21.54
CA MET A 158 9.83 -8.08 -20.86
C MET A 158 10.22 -9.32 -21.68
N LYS A 159 9.91 -9.31 -22.99
CA LYS A 159 10.27 -10.42 -23.89
C LYS A 159 11.78 -10.58 -24.06
N GLN A 160 12.52 -9.47 -24.10
CA GLN A 160 13.97 -9.46 -24.29
C GLN A 160 14.73 -9.85 -23.02
N SER A 161 14.31 -9.33 -21.86
CA SER A 161 14.96 -9.59 -20.58
C SER A 161 14.63 -10.96 -20.01
N ARG A 162 13.43 -11.50 -20.30
CA ARG A 162 12.93 -12.77 -19.74
C ARG A 162 13.15 -12.81 -18.22
N PRO A 163 12.62 -11.81 -17.50
CA PRO A 163 13.03 -11.55 -16.13
C PRO A 163 12.69 -12.72 -15.21
N SER A 164 13.58 -12.99 -14.25
CA SER A 164 13.33 -13.98 -13.20
C SER A 164 12.56 -13.37 -12.02
N VAL A 165 12.57 -12.05 -11.90
CA VAL A 165 11.86 -11.31 -10.84
C VAL A 165 10.53 -10.73 -11.36
N PRO A 166 9.50 -10.60 -10.50
CA PRO A 166 8.22 -10.00 -10.88
C PRO A 166 8.36 -8.53 -11.29
N TRP A 167 7.59 -8.11 -12.31
CA TRP A 167 7.43 -6.71 -12.69
C TRP A 167 6.03 -6.23 -12.33
N VAL A 168 5.95 -5.09 -11.63
CA VAL A 168 4.71 -4.49 -11.16
C VAL A 168 4.46 -3.18 -11.88
N LEU A 169 3.28 -3.02 -12.48
CA LEU A 169 2.82 -1.73 -13.00
C LEU A 169 2.03 -1.02 -11.91
N HIS A 170 2.61 0.07 -11.40
CA HIS A 170 1.92 0.95 -10.46
C HIS A 170 0.97 1.90 -11.21
N GLY A 171 -0.01 2.45 -10.51
CA GLY A 171 -0.93 3.45 -11.03
C GLY A 171 -1.81 2.95 -12.17
N PHE A 172 -2.07 1.64 -12.25
CA PHE A 172 -2.57 1.05 -13.49
C PHE A 172 -4.01 1.45 -13.79
N ARG A 173 -4.20 2.18 -14.90
CA ARG A 173 -5.49 2.76 -15.33
C ARG A 173 -5.73 2.71 -16.83
N SER A 174 -4.99 1.89 -17.55
CA SER A 174 -5.11 1.78 -19.01
C SER A 174 -6.41 1.10 -19.42
N ARG A 175 -6.78 1.19 -20.71
CA ARG A 175 -7.97 0.53 -21.28
C ARG A 175 -7.74 -0.99 -21.49
N PRO A 176 -8.80 -1.79 -21.67
CA PRO A 176 -8.69 -3.26 -21.81
C PRO A 176 -7.74 -3.71 -22.92
N THR A 177 -7.70 -2.98 -24.05
CA THR A 177 -6.81 -3.26 -25.18
C THR A 177 -5.33 -3.13 -24.85
N VAL A 178 -4.98 -2.34 -23.83
CA VAL A 178 -3.61 -2.23 -23.30
C VAL A 178 -3.38 -3.22 -22.16
N ALA A 179 -4.41 -3.49 -21.34
CA ALA A 179 -4.31 -4.38 -20.20
C ALA A 179 -4.10 -5.84 -20.59
N GLN A 180 -4.84 -6.35 -21.58
CA GLN A 180 -4.81 -7.77 -21.93
C GLN A 180 -3.38 -8.28 -22.26
N PRO A 181 -2.61 -7.62 -23.16
CA PRO A 181 -1.25 -8.11 -23.46
C PRO A 181 -0.30 -8.04 -22.26
N LEU A 182 -0.49 -7.07 -21.35
CA LEU A 182 0.31 -6.96 -20.12
C LEU A 182 -0.05 -8.07 -19.13
N VAL A 183 -1.33 -8.44 -19.04
CA VAL A 183 -1.78 -9.59 -18.24
C VAL A 183 -1.16 -10.87 -18.81
N ASP A 184 -1.25 -11.07 -20.12
CA ASP A 184 -0.71 -12.26 -20.80
C ASP A 184 0.81 -12.37 -20.61
N ALA A 185 1.51 -11.23 -20.59
CA ALA A 185 2.96 -11.15 -20.39
C ALA A 185 3.42 -11.37 -18.94
N GLY A 186 2.51 -11.51 -17.97
CA GLY A 186 2.87 -11.90 -16.61
C GLY A 186 3.00 -10.78 -15.59
N PHE A 187 2.65 -9.53 -15.94
CA PHE A 187 2.78 -8.38 -15.03
C PHE A 187 1.85 -8.48 -13.82
N TYR A 188 2.29 -7.91 -12.71
CA TYR A 188 1.47 -7.55 -11.56
C TYR A 188 0.92 -6.14 -11.74
N PHE A 189 -0.24 -5.87 -11.13
CA PHE A 189 -0.94 -4.60 -11.29
C PHE A 189 -1.31 -4.04 -9.94
N SER A 190 -0.77 -2.86 -9.64
CA SER A 190 -1.13 -2.11 -8.44
C SER A 190 -2.18 -1.06 -8.79
N ILE A 191 -3.31 -1.14 -8.10
CA ILE A 191 -4.54 -0.41 -8.41
C ILE A 191 -4.78 0.68 -7.37
N GLY A 192 -4.62 1.93 -7.80
CA GLY A 192 -4.97 3.10 -7.01
C GLY A 192 -6.47 3.43 -7.01
N PRO A 193 -6.88 4.58 -6.44
CA PRO A 193 -8.29 4.99 -6.37
C PRO A 193 -8.91 5.34 -7.73
N ARG A 194 -8.09 5.56 -8.76
CA ARG A 194 -8.54 5.79 -10.13
C ARG A 194 -8.07 4.65 -11.03
N PHE A 195 -9.01 3.86 -11.53
CA PHE A 195 -8.72 2.72 -12.40
C PHE A 195 -9.79 2.57 -13.49
N ASN A 196 -9.49 1.75 -14.50
CA ASN A 196 -10.47 1.37 -15.51
C ASN A 196 -11.15 0.05 -15.10
N ALA A 197 -12.44 0.09 -14.76
CA ALA A 197 -13.16 -1.06 -14.22
C ALA A 197 -13.19 -2.28 -15.17
N GLN A 198 -13.26 -2.07 -16.48
CA GLN A 198 -13.22 -3.15 -17.46
C GLN A 198 -11.85 -3.84 -17.49
N SER A 199 -10.77 -3.06 -17.38
CA SER A 199 -9.40 -3.60 -17.37
C SER A 199 -9.12 -4.35 -16.07
N LEU A 200 -9.69 -3.89 -14.96
CA LEU A 200 -9.61 -4.58 -13.68
C LEU A 200 -10.18 -6.01 -13.74
N GLN A 201 -11.23 -6.26 -14.53
CA GLN A 201 -11.78 -7.61 -14.73
C GLN A 201 -10.82 -8.58 -15.41
N LEU A 202 -9.85 -8.05 -16.17
CA LEU A 202 -8.87 -8.88 -16.88
C LEU A 202 -7.71 -9.30 -15.96
N ILE A 203 -7.52 -8.63 -14.82
CA ILE A 203 -6.40 -8.87 -13.92
C ILE A 203 -6.69 -10.13 -13.08
N PRO A 204 -5.85 -11.18 -13.17
CA PRO A 204 -6.01 -12.36 -12.34
C PRO A 204 -5.89 -11.98 -10.84
N PRO A 205 -6.73 -12.52 -9.95
CA PRO A 205 -6.64 -12.22 -8.51
C PRO A 205 -5.24 -12.44 -7.91
N ALA A 206 -4.47 -13.42 -8.41
CA ALA A 206 -3.10 -13.69 -7.95
C ALA A 206 -2.06 -12.62 -8.33
N ARG A 207 -2.43 -11.65 -9.18
CA ARG A 207 -1.57 -10.55 -9.65
C ARG A 207 -2.11 -9.16 -9.29
N LEU A 208 -3.20 -9.12 -8.53
CA LEU A 208 -3.83 -7.89 -8.05
C LEU A 208 -3.11 -7.37 -6.81
N LEU A 209 -2.72 -6.10 -6.85
CA LEU A 209 -2.22 -5.30 -5.73
C LEU A 209 -3.10 -4.04 -5.63
N ILE A 210 -3.02 -3.33 -4.50
CA ILE A 210 -3.69 -2.04 -4.30
C ILE A 210 -2.70 -1.04 -3.70
N GLU A 211 -2.95 0.24 -3.96
CA GLU A 211 -2.05 1.32 -3.57
C GLU A 211 -2.79 2.63 -3.31
N THR A 212 -2.13 3.58 -2.65
CA THR A 212 -2.62 4.97 -2.57
C THR A 212 -1.89 5.94 -3.47
N ASP A 213 -0.67 5.65 -3.90
CA ASP A 213 0.17 6.56 -4.70
C ASP A 213 0.32 7.91 -3.96
N ASP A 214 0.02 9.03 -4.60
CA ASP A 214 -0.09 10.38 -4.00
C ASP A 214 -1.48 10.70 -3.41
N SER A 215 -2.45 9.80 -3.54
CA SER A 215 -3.84 10.12 -3.22
C SER A 215 -4.09 10.21 -1.72
N PRO A 216 -4.88 11.18 -1.23
CA PRO A 216 -5.28 11.22 0.18
C PRO A 216 -6.22 10.08 0.59
N VAL A 217 -6.76 9.33 -0.37
CA VAL A 217 -7.71 8.24 -0.13
C VAL A 217 -7.05 7.13 0.72
N PRO A 218 -7.63 6.72 1.85
CA PRO A 218 -7.11 5.62 2.65
C PRO A 218 -7.10 4.29 1.87
N ILE A 219 -6.10 3.44 2.10
CA ILE A 219 -5.98 2.15 1.38
C ILE A 219 -7.21 1.25 1.56
N ALA A 220 -7.86 1.28 2.72
CA ALA A 220 -9.09 0.53 2.97
C ALA A 220 -10.25 1.00 2.07
N GLN A 221 -10.28 2.29 1.72
CA GLN A 221 -11.26 2.84 0.78
C GLN A 221 -10.90 2.46 -0.66
N VAL A 222 -9.62 2.39 -1.03
CA VAL A 222 -9.20 1.84 -2.33
C VAL A 222 -9.66 0.39 -2.47
N ALA A 223 -9.47 -0.44 -1.44
CA ALA A 223 -9.99 -1.82 -1.43
C ALA A 223 -11.51 -1.89 -1.63
N ALA A 224 -12.26 -0.95 -1.03
CA ALA A 224 -13.71 -0.86 -1.22
C ALA A 224 -14.11 -0.46 -2.64
N LEU A 225 -13.39 0.46 -3.30
CA LEU A 225 -13.63 0.84 -4.69
C LEU A 225 -13.36 -0.33 -5.64
N VAL A 226 -12.25 -1.04 -5.45
CA VAL A 226 -11.89 -2.24 -6.23
C VAL A 226 -12.91 -3.37 -6.01
N ALA A 227 -13.41 -3.53 -4.78
CA ALA A 227 -14.45 -4.50 -4.46
C ALA A 227 -15.75 -4.25 -5.24
N GLN A 228 -16.21 -2.99 -5.31
CA GLN A 228 -17.39 -2.62 -6.08
C GLN A 228 -17.27 -2.99 -7.56
N ALA A 229 -16.08 -2.86 -8.14
CA ALA A 229 -15.84 -3.20 -9.54
C ALA A 229 -15.70 -4.70 -9.79
N THR A 230 -15.18 -5.48 -8.84
CA THR A 230 -14.86 -6.92 -9.02
C THR A 230 -15.95 -7.87 -8.53
N GLY A 231 -16.97 -7.36 -7.84
CA GLY A 231 -17.99 -8.20 -7.19
C GLY A 231 -17.49 -8.92 -5.93
N LEU A 232 -16.27 -8.62 -5.48
CA LEU A 232 -15.71 -9.11 -4.22
C LEU A 232 -16.12 -8.20 -3.06
N THR A 233 -15.93 -8.67 -1.82
CA THR A 233 -15.98 -7.80 -0.64
C THR A 233 -14.66 -7.05 -0.45
N ALA A 234 -14.69 -5.88 0.20
CA ALA A 234 -13.47 -5.13 0.52
C ALA A 234 -12.45 -5.95 1.32
N ALA A 235 -12.93 -6.82 2.23
CA ALA A 235 -12.08 -7.72 3.00
C ALA A 235 -11.39 -8.79 2.13
N GLN A 236 -12.08 -9.31 1.11
CA GLN A 236 -11.47 -10.24 0.16
C GLN A 236 -10.41 -9.56 -0.69
N VAL A 237 -10.69 -8.36 -1.22
CA VAL A 237 -9.72 -7.58 -1.99
C VAL A 237 -8.48 -7.29 -1.15
N ALA A 238 -8.67 -6.74 0.05
CA ALA A 238 -7.57 -6.43 0.97
C ALA A 238 -6.73 -7.67 1.30
N GLY A 239 -7.39 -8.81 1.57
CA GLY A 239 -6.70 -10.07 1.86
C GLY A 239 -5.94 -10.63 0.65
N ILE A 240 -6.51 -10.56 -0.55
CA ILE A 240 -5.84 -10.99 -1.79
C ILE A 240 -4.61 -10.12 -2.06
N ALA A 241 -4.79 -8.80 -2.10
CA ALA A 241 -3.70 -7.87 -2.39
C ALA A 241 -2.57 -7.96 -1.34
N THR A 242 -2.93 -8.09 -0.06
CA THR A 242 -1.94 -8.26 1.02
C THR A 242 -1.14 -9.55 0.87
N ARG A 243 -1.80 -10.69 0.62
CA ARG A 243 -1.08 -11.95 0.40
C ARG A 243 -0.15 -11.89 -0.80
N ASN A 244 -0.63 -11.30 -1.90
CA ASN A 244 0.18 -11.13 -3.11
C ASN A 244 1.40 -10.24 -2.83
N ALA A 245 1.21 -9.13 -2.13
CA ALA A 245 2.29 -8.20 -1.79
C ALA A 245 3.33 -8.85 -0.87
N LEU A 246 2.92 -9.49 0.22
CA LEU A 246 3.85 -10.16 1.15
C LEU A 246 4.66 -11.27 0.44
N ALA A 247 3.99 -12.09 -0.39
CA ALA A 247 4.67 -13.12 -1.17
C ALA A 247 5.66 -12.53 -2.18
N LEU A 248 5.27 -11.45 -2.87
CA LEU A 248 6.09 -10.80 -3.90
C LEU A 248 7.31 -10.08 -3.29
N LEU A 249 7.15 -9.47 -2.11
CA LEU A 249 8.20 -8.72 -1.40
C LEU A 249 9.04 -9.59 -0.46
N ARG A 250 8.63 -10.85 -0.23
CA ARG A 250 9.26 -11.82 0.70
C ARG A 250 9.26 -11.30 2.15
N LEU A 251 8.12 -10.76 2.58
CA LEU A 251 7.86 -10.25 3.94
C LEU A 251 6.98 -11.19 4.76
#